data_AF-A0A914GD27-F1
#
_entry.id   AF-A0A914GD27-F1
#
_cell.length_a   1.000
_cell.length_b   1.000
_cell.length_c   1.000
_cell.angle_alpha   90.00
_cell.angle_beta   90.00
_cell.angle_gamma   90.00
#
_symmetry.space_group_name_H-M   'P 1'
#
loop_
_entity.id
_entity.type
_entity.pdbx_description
1 polymer ?
#
loop_
_entity_poly.entity_id
_entity_poly.type
_entity_poly.pdbx_seq_one_letter_code
_entity_poly.pdbx_strand_id
1 'polypeptide(L)'
;PVQVRDQALSIKEQFPQQGANRDFFVQNAERALADTDGTTPYGELALIPNAGNNEMLNKLASTRGREPYYARNAPHICSFFVKGECKRGDECPYRHETPKPVDDKLSIQNMKDRFYGTNDPVAEKLLSRAKAAPKLVVPTDQSITTLYIGNLGSNGELVVSEQDL
;
A
#
# COMPACT_ATOMS: atom_id res chain seq x y z
N PRO A 1 -0.10 -0.16 -2.72
CA PRO A 1 0.73 -0.69 -3.82
C PRO A 1 0.66 -2.21 -3.81
N VAL A 2 0.67 -2.87 -4.97
CA VAL A 2 0.58 -4.34 -5.06
C VAL A 2 1.75 -4.98 -4.29
N GLN A 3 2.97 -4.52 -4.52
CA GLN A 3 4.18 -4.99 -3.84
C GLN A 3 4.11 -4.96 -2.29
N VAL A 4 3.52 -3.91 -1.70
CA VAL A 4 3.40 -3.80 -0.22
C VAL A 4 2.46 -4.87 0.33
N ARG A 5 1.34 -5.09 -0.36
CA ARG A 5 0.35 -6.11 0.01
C ARG A 5 0.97 -7.49 -0.09
N ASP A 6 1.58 -7.80 -1.22
CA ASP A 6 2.09 -9.14 -1.52
C ASP A 6 3.25 -9.50 -0.60
N GLN A 7 4.14 -8.54 -0.29
CA GLN A 7 5.20 -8.75 0.70
C GLN A 7 4.65 -8.99 2.11
N ALA A 8 3.60 -8.28 2.53
CA ALA A 8 3.00 -8.47 3.85
C ALA A 8 2.26 -9.81 3.95
N LEU A 9 1.65 -10.27 2.85
CA LEU A 9 0.91 -11.54 2.77
C LEU A 9 1.77 -12.73 2.34
N SER A 10 3.06 -12.52 2.07
CA SER A 10 3.98 -13.54 1.54
C SER A 10 3.49 -14.21 0.24
N ILE A 11 2.75 -13.47 -0.59
CA ILE A 11 2.27 -13.93 -1.90
C ILE A 11 3.42 -13.93 -2.89
N LYS A 12 3.58 -15.02 -3.64
CA LYS A 12 4.63 -15.19 -4.66
C LYS A 12 4.03 -15.65 -5.98
N GLU A 13 2.97 -14.96 -6.40
CA GLU A 13 2.29 -15.26 -7.64
C GLU A 13 3.13 -14.83 -8.85
N GLN A 14 3.55 -15.80 -9.67
CA GLN A 14 4.38 -15.56 -10.84
C GLN A 14 3.50 -15.35 -12.08
N PHE A 15 3.28 -14.09 -12.44
CA PHE A 15 2.58 -13.73 -13.67
C PHE A 15 3.54 -13.70 -14.88
N PRO A 16 3.23 -14.42 -15.97
CA PRO A 16 3.96 -14.25 -17.23
C PRO A 16 3.79 -12.82 -17.76
N GLN A 17 4.89 -12.14 -18.07
CA GLN A 17 4.86 -10.71 -18.40
C GLN A 17 4.79 -10.42 -19.92
N GLN A 18 5.12 -11.38 -20.77
CA GLN A 18 5.34 -11.14 -22.20
C GLN A 18 4.69 -12.19 -23.12
N GLY A 19 4.24 -11.70 -24.28
CA GLY A 19 3.81 -12.50 -25.43
C GLY A 19 2.63 -13.44 -25.16
N ALA A 20 2.61 -14.55 -25.89
CA ALA A 20 1.54 -15.55 -25.86
C ALA A 20 1.34 -16.16 -24.47
N ASN A 21 2.38 -16.26 -23.65
CA ASN A 21 2.27 -16.83 -22.29
C ASN A 21 1.41 -15.95 -21.38
N ARG A 22 1.54 -14.62 -21.50
CA ARG A 22 0.69 -13.69 -20.75
C ARG A 22 -0.76 -13.85 -21.18
N ASP A 23 -1.01 -13.87 -22.49
CA ASP A 23 -2.38 -13.92 -23.02
C ASP A 23 -3.04 -15.26 -22.71
N PHE A 24 -2.31 -16.37 -22.81
CA PHE A 24 -2.76 -17.69 -22.39
C PHE A 24 -3.07 -17.77 -20.90
N PHE A 25 -2.21 -17.19 -20.05
CA PHE A 25 -2.46 -17.11 -18.61
C PHE A 25 -3.74 -16.33 -18.30
N VAL A 26 -3.90 -15.16 -18.93
CA VAL A 26 -5.10 -14.31 -18.75
C VAL A 26 -6.36 -15.04 -19.22
N GLN A 27 -6.33 -15.71 -20.37
CA GLN A 27 -7.46 -16.48 -20.89
C GLN A 27 -7.89 -17.60 -19.94
N ASN A 28 -6.93 -18.33 -19.36
CA ASN A 28 -7.22 -19.38 -18.40
C ASN A 28 -7.73 -18.84 -17.07
N ALA A 29 -7.18 -17.72 -16.60
CA ALA A 29 -7.65 -17.04 -15.39
C ALA A 29 -9.07 -16.51 -15.55
N GLU A 30 -9.39 -15.92 -16.71
CA GLU A 30 -10.74 -15.45 -17.04
C GLU A 30 -11.74 -16.60 -17.08
N ARG A 31 -11.37 -17.73 -17.71
CA ARG A 31 -12.21 -18.93 -17.73
C ARG A 31 -12.47 -19.46 -16.32
N ALA A 32 -11.44 -19.53 -15.47
CA ALA A 32 -11.59 -19.97 -14.10
C ALA A 32 -12.47 -19.01 -13.27
N LEU A 33 -12.33 -17.69 -13.47
CA LEU A 33 -13.19 -16.69 -12.84
C LEU A 33 -14.64 -16.77 -13.30
N ALA A 34 -14.90 -17.12 -14.56
CA ALA A 34 -16.25 -17.30 -15.09
C ALA A 34 -17.02 -18.45 -14.41
N ASP A 35 -16.31 -19.44 -13.88
CA ASP A 35 -16.88 -20.55 -13.11
C ASP A 35 -17.12 -20.17 -11.63
N THR A 36 -16.63 -19.01 -11.17
CA THR A 36 -16.84 -18.51 -9.81
C THR A 36 -18.03 -17.56 -9.72
N ASP A 37 -18.44 -17.23 -8.49
CA ASP A 37 -19.51 -16.26 -8.20
C ASP A 37 -19.12 -14.79 -8.46
N GLY A 38 -17.88 -14.53 -8.88
CA GLY A 38 -17.34 -13.21 -9.13
C GLY A 38 -17.08 -12.38 -7.88
N THR A 39 -17.22 -12.95 -6.68
CA THR A 39 -16.97 -12.23 -5.41
C THR A 39 -15.59 -12.52 -4.84
N THR A 40 -15.03 -13.68 -5.19
CA THR A 40 -13.72 -14.11 -4.71
C THR A 40 -12.60 -13.70 -5.68
N PRO A 41 -11.44 -13.24 -5.17
CA PRO A 41 -10.28 -12.99 -6.01
C PRO A 41 -9.74 -14.30 -6.59
N TYR A 42 -8.98 -14.21 -7.69
CA TYR A 42 -8.28 -15.34 -8.29
C TYR A 42 -6.87 -15.52 -7.68
N GLY A 43 -6.28 -16.70 -7.83
CA GLY A 43 -4.87 -16.97 -7.54
C GLY A 43 -4.56 -17.22 -6.06
N GLU A 44 -3.29 -17.05 -5.68
CA GLU A 44 -2.81 -17.25 -4.30
C GLU A 44 -3.53 -16.34 -3.30
N LEU A 45 -4.00 -15.17 -3.74
CA LEU A 45 -4.76 -14.25 -2.88
C LEU A 45 -6.09 -14.85 -2.41
N ALA A 46 -6.69 -15.74 -3.20
CA ALA A 46 -7.92 -16.45 -2.84
C ALA A 46 -7.71 -17.46 -1.71
N LEU A 47 -6.50 -18.02 -1.63
CA LEU A 47 -6.15 -19.10 -0.71
C LEU A 47 -5.81 -18.59 0.70
N ILE A 48 -5.71 -17.27 0.90
CA ILE A 48 -5.35 -16.68 2.18
C ILE A 48 -6.64 -16.30 2.94
N PRO A 49 -7.12 -17.17 3.86
CA PRO A 49 -8.21 -16.78 4.73
C PRO A 49 -7.77 -15.59 5.58
N ASN A 50 -8.59 -14.54 5.64
CA ASN A 50 -8.33 -13.32 6.40
C ASN A 50 -7.17 -12.44 5.90
N ALA A 51 -6.96 -12.33 4.58
CA ALA A 51 -6.00 -11.38 3.99
C ALA A 51 -6.14 -9.92 4.52
N GLY A 52 -7.33 -9.53 5.00
CA GLY A 52 -7.59 -8.21 5.59
C GLY A 52 -7.08 -8.00 7.02
N ASN A 53 -6.73 -9.05 7.76
CA ASN A 53 -6.38 -8.95 9.19
C ASN A 53 -4.88 -8.77 9.45
N ASN A 54 -4.10 -8.42 8.44
CA ASN A 54 -2.66 -8.23 8.60
C ASN A 54 -2.35 -6.92 9.37
N GLU A 55 -1.72 -7.05 10.53
CA GLU A 55 -1.39 -5.93 11.42
C GLU A 55 -0.54 -4.84 10.73
N MET A 56 0.46 -5.25 9.94
CA MET A 56 1.32 -4.32 9.21
C MET A 56 0.52 -3.49 8.20
N LEU A 57 -0.37 -4.14 7.44
CA LEU A 57 -1.20 -3.46 6.45
C LEU A 57 -2.20 -2.51 7.11
N ASN A 58 -2.80 -2.91 8.23
CA ASN A 58 -3.72 -2.07 8.99
C ASN A 58 -3.02 -0.84 9.57
N LYS A 59 -1.83 -0.99 10.17
CA LYS A 59 -1.03 0.15 10.65
C LYS A 59 -0.68 1.11 9.50
N LEU A 60 -0.21 0.58 8.37
CA LEU A 60 0.11 1.41 7.20
C LEU A 60 -1.11 2.13 6.64
N ALA A 61 -2.27 1.49 6.61
CA ALA A 61 -3.52 2.10 6.19
C ALA A 61 -3.96 3.21 7.15
N SER A 62 -3.98 2.94 8.46
CA SER A 62 -4.36 3.92 9.49
C SER A 62 -3.48 5.16 9.48
N THR A 63 -2.17 5.01 9.25
CA THR A 63 -1.25 6.15 9.25
C THR A 63 -1.42 7.14 8.10
N ARG A 64 -2.12 6.77 7.02
CA ARG A 64 -2.44 7.70 5.93
C ARG A 64 -3.80 8.39 6.11
N GLY A 65 -4.43 8.21 7.26
CA GLY A 65 -5.81 8.62 7.49
C GLY A 65 -6.78 7.68 6.80
N ARG A 66 -7.96 7.47 7.39
CA ARG A 66 -9.06 6.77 6.73
C ARG A 66 -9.73 7.63 5.64
N GLU A 67 -9.29 8.88 5.49
CA GLU A 67 -9.82 9.81 4.53
C GLU A 67 -9.29 9.50 3.11
N PRO A 68 -10.17 9.51 2.09
CA PRO A 68 -9.76 9.33 0.71
C PRO A 68 -8.76 10.40 0.24
N TYR A 69 -7.72 9.98 -0.47
CA TYR A 69 -6.70 10.88 -1.00
C TYR A 69 -7.14 11.53 -2.33
N TYR A 70 -7.97 12.57 -2.23
CA TYR A 70 -8.53 13.27 -3.41
C TYR A 70 -7.50 13.99 -4.28
N ALA A 71 -6.31 14.28 -3.76
CA ALA A 71 -5.23 14.87 -4.56
C ALA A 71 -4.78 13.98 -5.74
N ARG A 72 -5.13 12.69 -5.76
CA ARG A 72 -4.94 11.82 -6.94
C ARG A 72 -5.84 12.19 -8.11
N ASN A 73 -7.04 12.69 -7.84
CA ASN A 73 -8.04 13.06 -8.85
C ASN A 73 -7.78 14.47 -9.43
N ALA A 74 -6.76 15.16 -8.92
CA ALA A 74 -6.39 16.48 -9.40
C ALA A 74 -5.94 16.44 -10.87
N PRO A 75 -6.25 17.47 -11.66
CA PRO A 75 -5.84 17.52 -13.07
C PRO A 75 -4.32 17.51 -13.21
N HIS A 76 -3.84 17.08 -14.38
CA HIS A 76 -2.42 17.14 -14.69
C HIS A 76 -1.90 18.59 -14.74
N ILE A 77 -0.58 18.72 -14.65
CA ILE A 77 0.10 20.00 -14.71
C ILE A 77 0.09 20.52 -16.16
N CYS A 78 -0.20 21.80 -16.32
CA CYS A 78 -0.21 22.45 -17.64
C CYS A 78 1.22 22.55 -18.19
N SER A 79 1.54 21.77 -19.21
CA SER A 79 2.86 21.81 -19.86
C SER A 79 3.21 23.19 -20.45
N PHE A 80 2.21 23.92 -20.95
CA PHE A 80 2.38 25.28 -21.48
C PHE A 80 2.65 26.32 -20.39
N PHE A 81 2.08 26.13 -19.20
CA PHE A 81 2.37 27.01 -18.06
C PHE A 81 3.80 26.84 -17.59
N VAL A 82 4.29 25.60 -17.50
CA VAL A 82 5.69 25.30 -17.13
C VAL A 82 6.68 25.93 -18.13
N LYS A 83 6.30 26.07 -19.40
CA LYS A 83 7.09 26.77 -20.44
C LYS A 83 6.92 28.29 -20.45
N GLY A 84 5.93 28.83 -19.74
CA GLY A 84 5.61 30.27 -19.74
C GLY A 84 4.72 30.74 -20.90
N GLU A 85 4.11 29.83 -21.67
CA GLU A 85 3.35 30.15 -22.89
C GLU A 85 1.84 29.91 -22.74
N CYS A 86 1.35 29.64 -21.53
CA CYS A 86 -0.08 29.40 -21.32
C CYS A 86 -0.89 30.68 -21.50
N LYS A 87 -1.67 30.78 -22.59
CA LYS A 87 -2.56 31.91 -22.88
C LYS A 87 -3.95 31.81 -22.26
N ARG A 88 -4.31 30.66 -21.67
CA ARG A 88 -5.65 30.40 -21.10
C ARG A 88 -5.86 31.03 -19.73
N GLY A 89 -4.81 31.53 -19.08
CA GLY A 89 -4.91 32.13 -17.74
C GLY A 89 -5.66 31.23 -16.76
N ASP A 90 -6.59 31.83 -16.02
CA ASP A 90 -7.38 31.15 -14.99
C ASP A 90 -8.47 30.21 -15.54
N GLU A 91 -8.76 30.28 -16.84
CA GLU A 91 -9.70 29.37 -17.52
C GLU A 91 -9.05 28.03 -17.86
N CYS A 92 -7.74 27.88 -17.65
CA CYS A 92 -7.01 26.65 -17.94
C CYS A 92 -7.49 25.49 -17.02
N PRO A 93 -8.02 24.38 -17.56
CA PRO A 93 -8.44 23.23 -16.75
C PRO A 93 -7.29 22.46 -16.09
N TYR A 94 -6.05 22.74 -16.50
CA TYR A 94 -4.85 22.10 -15.98
C TYR A 94 -4.23 22.95 -14.88
N ARG A 95 -3.51 22.28 -13.97
CA ARG A 95 -2.92 22.96 -12.82
C ARG A 95 -1.74 23.83 -13.25
N HIS A 96 -1.72 25.05 -12.74
CA HIS A 96 -0.62 26.01 -12.87
C HIS A 96 0.31 25.91 -11.65
N GLU A 97 0.99 24.77 -11.53
CA GLU A 97 1.91 24.46 -10.44
C GLU A 97 3.25 23.93 -10.98
N THR A 98 4.27 23.97 -10.15
CA THR A 98 5.59 23.43 -10.52
C THR A 98 5.55 21.90 -10.44
N PRO A 99 6.01 21.18 -11.48
CA PRO A 99 6.12 19.73 -11.43
C PRO A 99 7.13 19.29 -10.37
N LYS A 100 6.95 18.07 -9.87
CA LYS A 100 7.95 17.45 -9.00
C LYS A 100 9.26 17.28 -9.77
N PRO A 101 10.42 17.42 -9.10
CA PRO A 101 11.73 17.23 -9.73
C PRO A 101 11.86 15.81 -10.29
N VAL A 102 12.51 15.69 -11.44
CA VAL A 102 12.74 14.41 -12.13
C VAL A 102 13.72 13.52 -11.35
N ASP A 103 14.60 14.12 -10.55
CA ASP A 103 15.59 13.39 -9.73
C ASP A 103 14.97 12.65 -8.54
N ASP A 104 13.71 12.94 -8.20
CA ASP A 104 13.00 12.18 -7.18
C ASP A 104 12.66 10.79 -7.71
N LYS A 105 13.12 9.73 -7.03
CA LYS A 105 12.78 8.33 -7.35
C LYS A 105 11.27 8.12 -7.41
N LEU A 106 10.47 8.90 -6.68
CA LEU A 106 9.00 8.82 -6.73
C LEU A 106 8.40 9.35 -8.03
N SER A 107 9.14 10.11 -8.83
CA SER A 107 8.66 10.63 -10.13
C SER A 107 8.69 9.57 -11.23
N ILE A 108 9.58 8.56 -11.10
CA ILE A 108 9.75 7.48 -12.06
C ILE A 108 8.79 6.33 -11.69
N GLN A 109 7.58 6.35 -12.24
CA GLN A 109 6.56 5.33 -11.99
C GLN A 109 6.07 4.70 -13.30
N ASN A 110 6.48 3.47 -13.56
CA ASN A 110 5.98 2.68 -14.67
C ASN A 110 4.71 1.91 -14.28
N MET A 111 3.71 1.91 -15.15
CA MET A 111 2.43 1.25 -14.94
C MET A 111 2.58 -0.28 -14.77
N LYS A 112 3.48 -0.91 -15.56
CA LYS A 112 3.70 -2.35 -15.49
C LYS A 112 4.33 -2.76 -14.16
N ASP A 113 5.36 -2.03 -13.74
CA ASP A 113 6.07 -2.25 -12.48
C ASP A 113 5.14 -2.13 -11.27
N ARG A 114 4.28 -1.11 -11.27
CA ARG A 114 3.27 -0.92 -10.22
C ARG A 114 2.17 -1.99 -10.21
N PHE A 115 1.86 -2.58 -11.36
CA PHE A 115 0.88 -3.66 -11.49
C PHE A 115 1.45 -5.00 -11.00
N TYR A 116 2.64 -5.38 -11.48
CA TYR A 116 3.29 -6.64 -11.09
C TYR A 116 3.98 -6.58 -9.72
N GLY A 117 4.05 -5.40 -9.10
CA GLY A 117 4.69 -5.22 -7.82
C GLY A 117 6.22 -5.31 -7.87
N THR A 118 6.82 -5.03 -9.03
CA THR A 118 8.27 -5.00 -9.23
C THR A 118 8.77 -3.57 -9.15
N ASN A 119 9.83 -3.32 -8.37
CA ASN A 119 10.52 -2.01 -8.33
C ASN A 119 9.61 -0.77 -8.18
N ASP A 120 8.54 -0.82 -7.38
CA ASP A 120 7.68 0.34 -7.15
C ASP A 120 8.31 1.26 -6.07
N PRO A 121 8.74 2.49 -6.41
CA PRO A 121 9.37 3.40 -5.44
C PRO A 121 8.41 3.83 -4.31
N VAL A 122 7.11 3.86 -4.58
CA VAL A 122 6.09 4.15 -3.55
C VAL A 122 5.98 2.98 -2.60
N ALA A 123 6.05 1.75 -3.10
CA ALA A 123 6.06 0.56 -2.27
C ALA A 123 7.30 0.52 -1.37
N GLU A 124 8.49 0.78 -1.93
CA GLU A 124 9.74 0.82 -1.19
C GLU A 124 9.68 1.83 -0.03
N LYS A 125 9.16 3.04 -0.28
CA LYS A 125 8.97 4.07 0.76
C LYS A 125 7.98 3.65 1.86
N LEU A 126 6.94 2.90 1.49
CA LEU A 126 5.98 2.37 2.46
C LEU A 126 6.59 1.27 3.32
N LEU A 127 7.36 0.39 2.70
CA LEU A 127 8.03 -0.72 3.36
C LEU A 127 9.15 -0.23 4.28
N SER A 128 9.91 0.78 3.85
CA SER A 128 10.93 1.40 4.71
C SER A 128 10.31 2.05 5.94
N ARG A 129 9.17 2.74 5.77
CA ARG A 129 8.38 3.26 6.89
C ARG A 129 7.87 2.15 7.81
N ALA A 130 7.38 1.03 7.25
CA ALA A 130 6.93 -0.11 8.04
C ALA A 130 8.07 -0.75 8.83
N LYS A 131 9.26 -0.87 8.23
CA LYS A 131 10.47 -1.40 8.90
C LYS A 131 10.95 -0.49 10.03
N ALA A 132 10.77 0.82 9.89
CA ALA A 132 11.11 1.81 10.91
C ALA A 132 10.05 1.94 12.02
N ALA A 133 8.89 1.31 11.87
CA ALA A 133 7.87 1.30 12.92
C ALA A 133 8.38 0.55 14.17
N PRO A 134 7.95 0.95 15.38
CA PRO A 134 8.35 0.26 16.60
C PRO A 134 7.91 -1.20 16.52
N LYS A 135 8.89 -2.11 16.62
CA LYS A 135 8.69 -3.56 16.61
C LYS A 135 8.92 -4.10 18.01
N LEU A 136 8.14 -5.11 18.38
CA LEU A 136 8.39 -5.88 19.59
C LEU A 136 9.72 -6.62 19.41
N VAL A 137 10.61 -6.48 20.39
CA VAL A 137 11.88 -7.21 20.43
C VAL A 137 11.65 -8.44 21.29
N VAL A 138 12.07 -9.60 20.78
CA VAL A 138 12.03 -10.84 21.56
C VAL A 138 12.95 -10.71 22.78
N PRO A 139 12.51 -11.14 23.99
CA PRO A 139 13.36 -11.13 25.17
C PRO A 139 14.64 -11.95 24.97
N THR A 140 15.73 -11.54 25.63
CA THR A 140 17.02 -12.26 25.57
C THR A 140 16.91 -13.66 26.18
N ASP A 141 16.10 -13.81 27.22
CA ASP A 141 15.79 -15.08 27.87
C ASP A 141 14.38 -15.53 27.49
N GLN A 142 14.28 -16.74 26.91
CA GLN A 142 13.01 -17.31 26.43
C GLN A 142 12.09 -17.77 27.57
N SER A 143 12.60 -17.86 28.81
CA SER A 143 11.78 -18.24 29.97
C SER A 143 10.94 -17.09 30.53
N ILE A 144 11.29 -15.84 30.20
CA ILE A 144 10.63 -14.65 30.72
C ILE A 144 9.31 -14.43 29.97
N THR A 145 8.20 -14.66 30.66
CA THR A 145 6.83 -14.38 30.18
C THR A 145 6.21 -13.16 30.84
N THR A 146 6.97 -12.43 31.67
CA THR A 146 6.50 -11.22 32.36
C THR A 146 6.30 -10.07 31.37
N LEU A 147 5.10 -9.48 31.35
CA LEU A 147 4.76 -8.33 30.51
C LEU A 147 4.79 -7.05 31.35
N TYR A 148 5.56 -6.04 30.90
CA TYR A 148 5.50 -4.71 31.49
C TYR A 148 4.40 -3.89 30.80
N ILE A 149 3.41 -3.45 31.57
CA ILE A 149 2.29 -2.63 31.07
C ILE A 149 2.42 -1.25 31.71
N GLY A 150 2.69 -0.23 30.88
CA GLY A 150 2.78 1.16 31.31
C GLY A 150 1.49 1.94 31.02
N ASN A 151 1.33 3.09 31.67
CA ASN A 151 0.25 4.07 31.39
C ASN A 151 -1.19 3.53 31.59
N LEU A 152 -1.42 2.74 32.65
CA LEU A 152 -2.76 2.24 33.03
C LEU A 152 -3.67 3.29 33.71
N GLY A 153 -3.16 4.50 33.95
CA GLY A 153 -3.89 5.61 34.55
C GLY A 153 -2.98 6.79 34.90
N SER A 154 -3.57 7.97 35.07
CA SER A 154 -2.88 9.16 35.58
C SER A 154 -3.24 9.37 37.06
N ASN A 155 -2.23 9.47 37.93
CA ASN A 155 -2.38 9.90 39.32
C ASN A 155 -3.37 9.08 40.18
N GLY A 156 -3.27 7.75 40.16
CA GLY A 156 -3.97 6.88 41.11
C GLY A 156 -5.40 6.49 40.73
N GLU A 157 -5.92 7.01 39.61
CA GLU A 157 -7.20 6.58 39.05
C GLU A 157 -6.95 5.63 37.87
N LEU A 158 -7.26 4.35 38.08
CA LEU A 158 -7.18 3.31 37.05
C LEU A 158 -8.32 3.48 36.05
N VAL A 159 -8.00 3.55 34.77
CA VAL A 159 -9.01 3.65 33.69
C VAL A 159 -9.67 2.29 33.40
N VAL A 160 -9.02 1.19 33.83
CA VAL A 160 -9.43 -0.20 33.56
C VAL A 160 -9.25 -1.02 34.85
N SER A 161 -10.20 -1.88 35.17
CA SER A 161 -10.11 -2.77 36.34
C SER A 161 -9.28 -4.01 36.03
N GLU A 162 -8.68 -4.65 37.05
CA GLU A 162 -7.91 -5.90 36.87
C GLU A 162 -8.76 -7.04 36.31
N GLN A 163 -10.07 -7.04 36.55
CA GLN A 163 -10.98 -8.06 36.03
C GLN A 163 -11.25 -7.90 34.52
N ASP A 164 -10.99 -6.71 33.97
CA ASP A 164 -11.18 -6.39 32.55
C ASP A 164 -9.87 -6.51 31.73
N LEU A 165 -8.73 -6.72 32.40
CA LEU A 165 -7.39 -6.92 31.80
C LEU A 165 -7.13 -8.39 31.48
#